data_AF-A0A250XFP7-F1
#
_entry.id   AF-A0A250XFP7-F1
#
_cell.length_a   1.000
_cell.length_b   1.000
_cell.length_c   1.000
_cell.angle_alpha   90.00
_cell.angle_beta   90.00
_cell.angle_gamma   90.00
#
_symmetry.space_group_name_H-M   'P 1'
#
loop_
_entity.id
_entity.type
_entity.pdbx_description
1 polymer ?
#
loop_
_entity_poly.entity_id
_entity_poly.type
_entity_poly.pdbx_seq_one_letter_code
_entity_poly.pdbx_strand_id
1 'polypeptide(L)'
;MEERQAWASQMREKFSPKGMVNMDGTINQEFFRPKHVLLVKEKRWGIDETDLLYKGIERFGVGKCQEISMHLLPEWSDQQIRARTSKLMGSQSLARYSNWIGDKQAVQQEHERNKRLAEKLGCWKNGMLVENSEGSVKEYFKQLVNNTIMSSDTI
;
A
#
# COMPACT_ATOMS: atom_id res chain seq x y z
N MET A 1 -10.83 -4.45 51.82
CA MET A 1 -10.39 -5.02 50.52
C MET A 1 -11.34 -6.10 50.03
N GLU A 2 -11.81 -6.98 50.91
CA GLU A 2 -12.77 -8.06 50.59
C GLU A 2 -14.11 -7.57 50.02
N GLU A 3 -14.69 -6.49 50.55
CA GLU A 3 -15.96 -5.92 50.03
C GLU A 3 -15.88 -5.53 48.55
N ARG A 4 -14.76 -4.92 48.14
CA ARG A 4 -14.54 -4.52 46.73
C ARG A 4 -14.41 -5.73 45.82
N GLN A 5 -13.79 -6.81 46.30
CA GLN A 5 -13.64 -8.04 45.53
C GLN A 5 -14.98 -8.77 45.41
N ALA A 6 -15.75 -8.87 46.49
CA ALA A 6 -17.09 -9.44 46.48
C ALA A 6 -18.04 -8.67 45.54
N TRP A 7 -18.01 -7.34 45.60
CA TRP A 7 -18.76 -6.49 44.68
C TRP A 7 -18.35 -6.73 43.22
N ALA A 8 -17.05 -6.80 42.94
CA ALA A 8 -16.56 -7.05 41.59
C ALA A 8 -16.98 -8.43 41.06
N SER A 9 -16.94 -9.47 41.89
CA SER A 9 -17.41 -10.82 41.51
C SER A 9 -18.90 -10.83 41.19
N GLN A 10 -19.73 -10.18 42.02
CA GLN A 10 -21.18 -10.08 41.79
C GLN A 10 -21.49 -9.31 40.50
N MET A 11 -20.78 -8.22 40.22
CA MET A 11 -20.96 -7.45 38.99
C MET A 11 -20.58 -8.27 37.76
N ARG A 12 -19.48 -9.03 37.82
CA ARG A 12 -19.08 -9.91 36.72
C ARG A 12 -20.14 -10.97 36.47
N GLU A 13 -20.62 -11.66 37.50
CA GLU A 13 -21.65 -12.69 37.34
C GLU A 13 -22.93 -12.15 36.68
N LYS A 14 -23.37 -10.95 37.07
CA LYS A 14 -24.61 -10.35 36.57
C LYS A 14 -24.51 -9.82 35.13
N PHE A 15 -23.36 -9.29 34.74
CA PHE A 15 -23.22 -8.53 33.50
C PHE A 15 -22.31 -9.18 32.45
N SER A 16 -21.73 -10.34 32.74
CA SER A 16 -20.85 -11.04 31.81
C SER A 16 -21.59 -12.11 31.00
N PRO A 17 -21.21 -12.34 29.74
CA PRO A 17 -21.65 -13.51 28.97
C PRO A 17 -21.33 -14.83 29.67
N LYS A 18 -22.16 -15.85 29.40
CA LYS A 18 -21.96 -17.21 29.93
C LYS A 18 -20.57 -17.75 29.54
N GLY A 19 -19.82 -18.24 30.52
CA GLY A 19 -18.48 -18.80 30.36
C GLY A 19 -17.33 -17.80 30.47
N MET A 20 -17.61 -16.49 30.59
CA MET A 20 -16.59 -15.45 30.78
C MET A 20 -16.09 -15.35 32.24
N VAL A 21 -16.87 -15.87 33.19
CA VAL A 21 -16.58 -15.84 34.63
C VAL A 21 -16.57 -17.28 35.14
N ASN A 22 -15.56 -17.62 35.94
CA ASN A 22 -15.41 -18.91 36.60
C ASN A 22 -16.40 -19.01 37.79
N MET A 23 -16.59 -20.23 38.30
CA MET A 23 -17.48 -20.48 39.44
C MET A 23 -17.02 -19.78 40.74
N ASP A 24 -15.75 -19.42 40.84
CA ASP A 24 -15.16 -18.67 41.97
C ASP A 24 -15.26 -17.13 41.81
N GLY A 25 -15.93 -16.63 40.76
CA GLY A 25 -16.10 -15.21 40.49
C GLY A 25 -14.89 -14.54 39.78
N THR A 26 -13.85 -15.32 39.45
CA THR A 26 -12.70 -14.84 38.67
C THR A 26 -12.98 -14.82 37.17
N ILE A 27 -12.17 -14.08 36.40
CA ILE A 27 -12.32 -14.00 34.95
C ILE A 27 -11.73 -15.24 34.28
N ASN A 28 -12.49 -15.88 33.41
CA ASN A 28 -12.02 -16.96 32.56
C ASN A 28 -11.18 -16.41 31.40
N GLN A 29 -9.85 -16.43 31.52
CA GLN A 29 -8.95 -15.95 30.47
C GLN A 29 -9.08 -16.73 29.14
N GLU A 30 -9.49 -18.00 29.20
CA GLU A 30 -9.67 -18.84 28.01
C GLU A 30 -10.85 -18.37 27.16
N PHE A 31 -11.85 -17.75 27.77
CA PHE A 31 -13.01 -17.18 27.06
C PHE A 31 -12.59 -16.14 26.01
N PHE A 32 -11.50 -15.41 26.27
CA PHE A 32 -10.97 -14.36 25.40
C PHE A 32 -9.91 -14.84 24.41
N ARG A 33 -9.48 -16.11 24.51
CA ARG A 33 -8.54 -16.63 23.53
C ARG A 33 -9.22 -16.84 22.19
N PRO A 34 -8.56 -16.48 21.06
CA PRO A 34 -9.07 -16.81 19.74
C PRO A 34 -9.29 -18.33 19.61
N LYS A 35 -10.55 -18.75 19.48
CA LYS A 35 -10.94 -20.17 19.40
C LYS A 35 -10.50 -20.84 18.09
N HIS A 36 -10.20 -20.03 17.09
CA HIS A 36 -9.65 -20.46 15.82
C HIS A 36 -8.33 -19.73 15.61
N VAL A 37 -7.22 -20.43 15.76
CA VAL A 37 -5.97 -20.01 15.13
C VAL A 37 -6.20 -20.21 13.63
N LEU A 38 -6.75 -19.18 12.98
CA LEU A 38 -6.76 -19.14 11.53
C LEU A 38 -5.29 -19.13 11.12
N LEU A 39 -4.79 -20.25 10.61
CA LEU A 39 -3.51 -20.35 9.91
C LEU A 39 -3.66 -19.50 8.64
N VAL A 40 -3.60 -18.18 8.79
CA VAL A 40 -3.43 -17.26 7.68
C VAL A 40 -2.04 -17.54 7.16
N LYS A 41 -1.94 -18.27 6.03
CA LYS A 41 -0.68 -18.35 5.30
C LYS A 41 -0.21 -16.92 5.09
N GLU A 42 0.95 -16.56 5.64
CA GLU A 42 1.57 -15.27 5.37
C GLU A 42 1.81 -15.15 3.87
N LYS A 43 0.97 -14.40 3.18
CA LYS A 43 1.13 -14.16 1.77
C LYS A 43 2.25 -13.15 1.56
N ARG A 44 3.35 -13.59 0.93
CA ARG A 44 4.52 -12.77 0.66
C ARG A 44 4.55 -12.37 -0.81
N TRP A 45 5.01 -11.14 -1.07
CA TRP A 45 5.21 -10.65 -2.43
C TRP A 45 6.58 -11.10 -2.92
N GLY A 46 6.62 -11.93 -3.95
CA GLY A 46 7.82 -12.51 -4.52
C GLY A 46 8.14 -12.00 -5.93
N ILE A 47 9.00 -12.78 -6.60
CA ILE A 47 9.47 -12.51 -7.96
C ILE A 47 8.31 -12.72 -8.94
N ASP A 48 7.54 -13.80 -8.77
CA ASP A 48 6.40 -14.13 -9.63
C ASP A 48 5.35 -13.02 -9.64
N GLU A 49 4.99 -12.49 -8.46
CA GLU A 49 4.07 -11.34 -8.37
C GLU A 49 4.64 -10.09 -9.02
N THR A 50 5.95 -9.91 -8.96
CA THR A 50 6.63 -8.77 -9.58
C THR A 50 6.61 -8.86 -11.10
N ASP A 51 6.87 -10.04 -11.65
CA ASP A 51 6.79 -10.27 -13.10
C ASP A 51 5.34 -10.20 -13.61
N LEU A 52 4.37 -10.67 -12.84
CA LEU A 52 2.95 -10.46 -13.14
C LEU A 52 2.56 -8.99 -13.10
N LEU A 53 3.11 -8.20 -12.17
CA LEU A 53 2.87 -6.76 -12.13
C LEU A 53 3.45 -6.05 -13.36
N TYR A 54 4.64 -6.42 -13.82
CA TYR A 54 5.19 -5.90 -15.08
C TYR A 54 4.26 -6.20 -16.26
N LYS A 55 3.79 -7.45 -16.40
CA LYS A 55 2.81 -7.84 -17.44
C LYS A 55 1.49 -7.07 -17.32
N GLY A 56 1.06 -6.78 -16.09
CA GLY A 56 -0.13 -5.99 -15.83
C GLY A 56 0.00 -4.54 -16.28
N ILE A 57 1.15 -3.92 -16.00
CA ILE A 57 1.47 -2.55 -16.46
C ILE A 57 1.56 -2.51 -17.99
N GLU A 58 2.18 -3.51 -18.62
CA GLU A 58 2.28 -3.61 -20.08
C GLU A 58 0.91 -3.80 -20.76
N ARG A 59 0.01 -4.60 -20.13
CA ARG A 59 -1.30 -4.91 -20.71
C ARG A 59 -2.36 -3.83 -20.45
N PHE A 60 -2.41 -3.31 -19.23
CA PHE A 60 -3.50 -2.43 -18.78
C PHE A 60 -3.04 -0.99 -18.51
N GLY A 61 -1.76 -0.78 -18.25
CA GLY A 61 -1.19 0.52 -17.90
C GLY A 61 -1.17 0.82 -16.41
N VAL A 62 -0.46 1.89 -16.07
CA VAL A 62 -0.36 2.40 -14.70
C VAL A 62 -1.70 2.96 -14.24
N GLY A 63 -2.09 2.62 -13.01
CA GLY A 63 -3.34 3.09 -12.39
C GLY A 63 -4.53 2.15 -12.57
N LYS A 64 -4.46 1.17 -13.48
CA LYS A 64 -5.46 0.12 -13.71
C LYS A 64 -5.33 -1.04 -12.71
N CYS A 65 -5.35 -0.70 -11.42
CA CYS A 65 -5.05 -1.64 -10.34
C CYS A 65 -6.12 -2.74 -10.23
N GLN A 66 -7.39 -2.38 -10.46
CA GLN A 66 -8.52 -3.31 -10.41
C GLN A 66 -8.40 -4.37 -11.51
N GLU A 67 -8.07 -3.96 -12.74
CA GLU A 67 -7.87 -4.87 -13.88
C GLU A 67 -6.68 -5.81 -13.64
N ILE A 68 -5.57 -5.28 -13.11
CA ILE A 68 -4.39 -6.08 -12.75
C ILE A 68 -4.74 -7.08 -11.63
N SER A 69 -5.45 -6.66 -10.59
CA SER A 69 -5.91 -7.53 -9.51
C SER A 69 -6.75 -8.67 -10.08
N MET A 70 -7.83 -8.32 -10.79
CA MET A 70 -8.81 -9.28 -11.30
C MET A 70 -8.20 -10.34 -12.23
N HIS A 71 -7.23 -9.96 -13.07
CA HIS A 71 -6.70 -10.83 -14.11
C HIS A 71 -5.37 -11.51 -13.79
N LEU A 72 -4.53 -10.91 -12.95
CA LEU A 72 -3.14 -11.38 -12.75
C LEU A 72 -2.79 -11.59 -11.29
N LEU A 73 -3.35 -10.78 -10.39
CA LEU A 73 -2.97 -10.74 -8.98
C LEU A 73 -4.22 -10.77 -8.06
N PRO A 74 -5.12 -11.76 -8.19
CA PRO A 74 -6.46 -11.74 -7.58
C PRO A 74 -6.42 -11.75 -6.05
N GLU A 75 -5.34 -12.28 -5.50
CA GLU A 75 -5.13 -12.34 -4.06
C GLU A 75 -4.63 -11.00 -3.47
N TRP A 76 -4.29 -10.01 -4.30
CA TRP A 76 -3.71 -8.72 -3.88
C TRP A 76 -4.72 -7.59 -4.10
N SER A 77 -4.90 -6.75 -3.07
CA SER A 77 -5.80 -5.61 -3.18
C SER A 77 -5.25 -4.53 -4.11
N ASP A 78 -6.13 -3.71 -4.67
CA ASP A 78 -5.79 -2.56 -5.50
C ASP A 78 -4.77 -1.64 -4.84
N GLN A 79 -4.88 -1.44 -3.52
CA GLN A 79 -3.95 -0.62 -2.75
C GLN A 79 -2.56 -1.24 -2.69
N GLN A 80 -2.47 -2.56 -2.51
CA GLN A 80 -1.19 -3.28 -2.50
C GLN A 80 -0.54 -3.22 -3.88
N ILE A 81 -1.32 -3.45 -4.94
CA ILE A 81 -0.85 -3.34 -6.32
C ILE A 81 -0.35 -1.92 -6.59
N ARG A 82 -1.14 -0.89 -6.25
CA ARG A 82 -0.74 0.52 -6.39
C ARG A 82 0.59 0.82 -5.69
N ALA A 83 0.74 0.39 -4.43
CA ALA A 83 1.97 0.61 -3.67
C ALA A 83 3.18 -0.09 -4.30
N ARG A 84 2.98 -1.27 -4.91
CA ARG A 84 4.03 -2.00 -5.63
C ARG A 84 4.36 -1.34 -6.96
N THR A 85 3.37 -0.86 -7.70
CA THR A 85 3.56 -0.07 -8.91
C THR A 85 4.35 1.22 -8.61
N SER A 86 4.02 1.94 -7.53
CA SER A 86 4.79 3.12 -7.09
C SER A 86 6.27 2.80 -6.87
N LYS A 87 6.58 1.66 -6.24
CA LYS A 87 7.97 1.20 -6.05
C LYS A 87 8.65 0.84 -7.37
N LEU A 88 7.97 0.09 -8.25
CA LEU A 88 8.52 -0.27 -9.57
C LEU A 88 8.83 0.97 -10.39
N MET A 89 7.92 1.94 -10.44
CA MET A 89 8.09 3.19 -11.16
C MET A 89 9.07 4.15 -10.47
N GLY A 90 9.46 3.91 -9.22
CA GLY A 90 10.28 4.85 -8.44
C GLY A 90 9.57 6.18 -8.18
N SER A 91 8.23 6.19 -8.06
CA SER A 91 7.43 7.39 -7.86
C SER A 91 6.29 7.14 -6.87
N GLN A 92 6.22 7.94 -5.80
CA GLN A 92 5.14 7.83 -4.82
C GLN A 92 3.79 8.17 -5.46
N SER A 93 3.74 9.27 -6.21
CA SER A 93 2.52 9.68 -6.92
C SER A 93 2.48 9.03 -8.30
N LEU A 94 1.42 8.26 -8.56
CA LEU A 94 1.16 7.67 -9.87
C LEU A 94 0.23 8.55 -10.74
N ALA A 95 -0.26 9.69 -10.23
CA ALA A 95 -1.24 10.53 -10.93
C ALA A 95 -0.72 11.09 -12.27
N ARG A 96 0.61 11.23 -12.40
CA ARG A 96 1.30 11.71 -13.61
C ARG A 96 1.43 10.65 -14.71
N TYR A 97 1.06 9.41 -14.45
CA TYR A 97 1.15 8.29 -15.39
C TYR A 97 -0.22 7.92 -15.97
N SER A 98 -1.11 8.91 -16.13
CA SER A 98 -2.40 8.69 -16.77
C SER A 98 -2.19 8.12 -18.17
N ASN A 99 -2.80 6.98 -18.47
CA ASN A 99 -2.67 6.24 -19.73
C ASN A 99 -1.25 5.77 -20.06
N TRP A 100 -0.32 5.80 -19.11
CA TRP A 100 1.03 5.29 -19.34
C TRP A 100 1.02 3.76 -19.40
N ILE A 101 1.59 3.21 -20.47
CA ILE A 101 1.77 1.79 -20.71
C ILE A 101 3.23 1.57 -21.08
N GLY A 102 3.83 0.48 -20.58
CA GLY A 102 5.20 0.15 -20.90
C GLY A 102 5.56 -1.25 -20.43
N ASP A 103 6.50 -1.87 -21.14
CA ASP A 103 7.09 -3.15 -20.78
C ASP A 103 8.03 -3.03 -19.57
N LYS A 104 8.64 -4.15 -19.18
CA LYS A 104 9.61 -4.20 -18.08
C LYS A 104 10.77 -3.23 -18.26
N GLN A 105 11.27 -3.06 -19.49
CA GLN A 105 12.39 -2.18 -19.78
C GLN A 105 11.99 -0.71 -19.63
N ALA A 106 10.83 -0.31 -20.17
CA ALA A 106 10.29 1.04 -20.04
C ALA A 106 10.04 1.40 -18.57
N VAL A 107 9.50 0.48 -17.77
CA VAL A 107 9.31 0.70 -16.32
C VAL A 107 10.65 0.91 -15.61
N GLN A 108 11.68 0.14 -15.95
CA GLN A 108 13.02 0.30 -15.36
C GLN A 108 13.68 1.61 -15.78
N GLN A 109 13.56 2.01 -17.05
CA GLN A 109 14.04 3.31 -17.53
C GLN A 109 13.35 4.46 -16.80
N GLU A 110 12.04 4.34 -16.59
CA GLU A 110 11.24 5.32 -15.87
C GLU A 110 11.61 5.39 -14.38
N HIS A 111 11.89 4.25 -13.75
CA HIS A 111 12.46 4.18 -12.40
C HIS A 111 13.76 4.98 -12.30
N GLU A 112 14.71 4.72 -13.20
CA GLU A 112 15.99 5.42 -13.22
C GLU A 112 15.84 6.91 -13.51
N ARG A 113 14.90 7.29 -14.38
CA ARG A 113 14.56 8.70 -14.65
C ARG A 113 14.07 9.38 -13.37
N ASN A 114 13.15 8.75 -12.64
CA ASN A 114 12.62 9.29 -11.40
C ASN A 114 13.66 9.33 -10.28
N LYS A 115 14.52 8.33 -10.18
CA LYS A 115 15.64 8.31 -9.24
C LYS A 115 16.59 9.48 -9.48
N ARG A 116 17.06 9.69 -10.71
CA ARG A 116 17.96 10.81 -11.04
C ARG A 116 17.31 12.16 -10.75
N LEU A 117 16.03 12.31 -11.08
CA LEU A 117 15.28 13.53 -10.77
C LEU A 117 15.17 13.74 -9.25
N ALA A 118 14.85 12.69 -8.51
CA ALA A 118 14.72 12.74 -7.06
C ALA A 118 16.04 13.07 -6.38
N GLU A 119 17.14 12.46 -6.81
CA GLU A 119 18.50 12.76 -6.31
C GLU A 119 18.88 14.22 -6.60
N LYS A 120 18.60 14.73 -7.81
CA LYS A 120 18.83 16.14 -8.17
C LYS A 120 18.04 17.12 -7.30
N LEU A 121 16.82 16.76 -6.90
CA LEU A 121 15.92 17.63 -6.13
C LEU A 121 15.97 17.37 -4.61
N GLY A 122 16.78 16.41 -4.13
CA GLY A 122 16.78 16.01 -2.72
C GLY A 122 15.48 15.31 -2.27
N CYS A 123 14.74 14.73 -3.22
CA CYS A 123 13.39 14.17 -3.04
C CYS A 123 13.34 12.63 -3.11
N TRP A 124 14.48 11.94 -3.02
CA TRP A 124 14.54 10.48 -3.03
C TRP A 124 14.31 9.92 -1.62
N LYS A 125 13.18 9.24 -1.41
CA LYS A 125 12.81 8.64 -0.12
C LYS A 125 12.23 7.26 -0.32
N ASN A 126 12.74 6.27 0.42
CA ASN A 126 12.27 4.88 0.38
C ASN A 126 12.20 4.27 -1.03
N GLY A 127 13.16 4.61 -1.90
CA GLY A 127 13.23 4.12 -3.27
C GLY A 127 12.25 4.79 -4.24
N MET A 128 11.74 5.98 -3.90
CA MET A 128 10.76 6.70 -4.72
C MET A 128 11.02 8.21 -4.72
N LEU A 129 10.64 8.86 -5.82
CA LEU A 129 10.45 10.30 -5.92
C LEU A 129 9.22 10.72 -5.12
N VAL A 130 9.41 11.64 -4.16
CA VAL A 130 8.38 12.15 -3.25
C VAL A 130 8.27 13.67 -3.39
N GLU A 131 7.05 14.22 -3.28
CA GLU A 131 6.83 15.67 -3.28
C GLU A 131 7.40 16.29 -1.98
N ASN A 132 8.05 17.45 -2.08
CA ASN A 132 8.57 18.21 -0.94
C ASN A 132 7.70 19.45 -0.64
N SER A 133 7.90 20.05 0.53
CA SER A 133 7.18 21.27 0.95
C SER A 133 7.44 22.47 0.06
N GLU A 134 8.60 22.50 -0.60
CA GLU A 134 9.00 23.55 -1.54
C GLU A 134 8.34 23.41 -2.92
N GLY A 135 7.68 22.28 -3.20
CA GLY A 135 6.99 22.03 -4.46
C GLY A 135 7.94 21.82 -5.66
N SER A 136 9.21 21.49 -5.43
CA SER A 136 10.25 21.40 -6.47
C SER A 136 9.92 20.37 -7.55
N VAL A 137 9.32 19.25 -7.16
CA VAL A 137 8.91 18.18 -8.10
C VAL A 137 7.75 18.66 -8.97
N LYS A 138 6.70 19.23 -8.36
CA LYS A 138 5.57 19.84 -9.09
C LYS A 138 6.03 20.91 -10.08
N GLU A 139 6.93 21.79 -9.66
CA GLU A 139 7.44 22.87 -10.51
C GLU A 139 8.27 22.32 -11.68
N TYR A 140 9.14 21.33 -11.45
CA TYR A 140 9.90 20.67 -12.51
C TYR A 140 8.98 20.12 -13.62
N PHE A 141 7.93 19.39 -13.25
CA PHE A 141 7.00 18.82 -14.24
C PHE A 141 6.15 19.89 -14.92
N LYS A 142 5.80 20.99 -14.24
CA LYS A 142 5.12 22.13 -14.85
C LYS A 142 5.97 22.77 -15.94
N GLN A 143 7.26 22.99 -15.67
CA GLN A 143 8.20 23.55 -16.66
C GLN A 143 8.40 22.60 -17.85
N LEU A 144 8.49 21.29 -17.59
CA LEU A 144 8.63 20.29 -18.64
C LEU A 144 7.44 20.31 -19.63
N VAL A 145 6.22 20.39 -19.11
CA VAL A 145 4.99 20.49 -19.92
C VAL A 145 4.99 21.77 -20.74
N ASN A 146 5.31 22.91 -20.12
CA ASN A 146 5.37 24.20 -20.83
C ASN A 146 6.38 24.19 -21.98
N ASN A 147 7.57 23.63 -21.76
CA ASN A 147 8.60 23.54 -22.81
C ASN A 147 8.20 22.62 -23.97
N THR A 148 7.43 21.57 -23.67
CA THR A 148 6.93 20.63 -24.69
C THR A 148 5.89 21.30 -25.58
N ILE A 149 4.95 22.05 -25.01
CA ILE A 149 3.90 22.78 -25.74
C ILE A 149 4.52 23.88 -26.63
N MET A 150 5.45 24.67 -26.08
CA MET A 150 6.11 25.74 -26.85
C MET A 150 6.93 25.19 -28.03
N SER A 151 7.44 23.96 -27.95
CA SER A 151 8.20 23.33 -29.03
C SER A 151 7.30 22.75 -30.14
N SER A 152 6.05 22.39 -29.83
CA SER A 152 5.08 21.91 -30.82
C SER A 152 4.40 23.04 -31.61
N ASP A 153 4.37 24.26 -31.07
CA ASP A 153 3.76 25.43 -31.72
C ASP A 153 4.72 26.19 -32.65
N THR A 154 5.95 25.68 -32.85
CA THR A 154 6.98 26.30 -33.71
C THR A 154 7.17 25.57 -35.05
N ILE A 155 6.19 24.75 -35.48
CA ILE A 155 6.19 24.04 -36.77
C ILE A 155 4.98 24.44 -37.61
#